data_AF-A0AA96XSH2-F1
#
_entry.id   AF-A0AA96XSH2-F1
#
_cell.length_a   1.000
_cell.length_b   1.000
_cell.length_c   1.000
_cell.angle_alpha   90.00
_cell.angle_beta   90.00
_cell.angle_gamma   90.00
#
_symmetry.space_group_name_H-M   'P 1'
#
loop_
_entity.id
_entity.type
_entity.pdbx_description
1 polymer ?
#
loop_
_entity_poly.entity_id
_entity_poly.type
_entity_poly.pdbx_seq_one_letter_code
_entity_poly.pdbx_strand_id
1 'polypeptide(L)' 'MLPIAIQSWIFKAAPDRLEVVAALFVATGQLAMGVGALIGGVVVDHFGVQMAIGVGVAGTLGATLWIVARFPR' A
#
# COMPACT_ATOMS: atom_id res chain seq x y z
N MET A 1 11.44 -5.85 -7.75
CA MET A 1 12.57 -5.66 -6.81
C MET A 1 12.15 -5.05 -5.48
N LEU A 2 11.22 -4.08 -5.46
CA LEU A 2 10.73 -3.44 -4.23
C LEU A 2 10.26 -4.41 -3.12
N PRO A 3 9.48 -5.48 -3.40
CA PRO A 3 9.02 -6.38 -2.34
C PRO A 3 10.15 -7.15 -1.67
N ILE A 4 11.17 -7.53 -2.44
CA ILE A 4 12.34 -8.25 -1.95
C ILE A 4 13.19 -7.32 -1.08
N ALA A 5 13.42 -6.08 -1.50
CA ALA A 5 14.15 -5.09 -0.71
C ALA A 5 13.45 -4.80 0.63
N ILE A 6 12.11 -4.69 0.63
CA ILE A 6 11.32 -4.49 1.84
C ILE A 6 11.42 -5.74 2.74
N GLN A 7 11.24 -6.95 2.20
CA GLN A 7 11.39 -8.18 2.99
C GLN A 7 12.77 -8.32 3.60
N SER A 8 13.85 -8.06 2.85
CA SER A 8 15.22 -8.10 3.37
C SER A 8 15.44 -7.10 4.49
N TRP A 9 14.90 -5.87 4.37
CA TRP A 9 14.95 -4.87 5.44
C TRP A 9 14.17 -5.31 6.67
N ILE A 10 12.95 -5.83 6.47
CA ILE A 10 12.06 -6.31 7.51
C ILE A 10 12.72 -7.45 8.31
N PHE A 11 13.34 -8.42 7.63
CA PHE A 11 14.06 -9.52 8.27
C PHE A 11 15.30 -9.05 9.03
N LYS A 12 15.96 -8.00 8.55
CA LYS A 12 17.07 -7.36 9.28
C LYS A 12 16.59 -6.60 10.52
N ALA A 13 15.40 -6.00 10.48
CA ALA A 13 14.86 -5.19 11.57
C ALA A 13 14.42 -6.02 12.79
N ALA A 14 13.95 -7.26 12.57
CA ALA A 14 13.52 -8.16 13.65
C ALA A 14 13.85 -9.64 13.31
N PRO A 15 15.13 -10.01 13.36
CA PRO A 15 15.60 -11.36 12.98
C PRO A 15 15.11 -12.46 13.93
N ASP A 16 14.81 -12.12 15.18
CA ASP A 16 14.38 -13.10 16.20
C ASP A 16 12.87 -13.42 16.13
N ARG A 17 12.11 -12.73 15.26
CA ARG A 17 10.64 -12.81 15.18
C ARG A 17 10.13 -12.91 13.74
N LEU A 18 10.83 -13.67 12.89
CA LEU A 18 10.55 -13.75 11.45
C LEU A 18 9.11 -14.17 11.12
N GLU A 19 8.53 -15.10 11.87
CA GLU A 19 7.16 -15.59 11.63
C GLU A 19 6.10 -14.49 11.85
N VAL A 20 6.19 -13.78 12.98
CA VAL A 20 5.29 -12.67 13.32
C VAL A 20 5.41 -11.54 12.31
N VAL A 21 6.64 -11.24 11.92
CA VAL A 21 6.97 -10.15 11.02
C VAL A 21 6.52 -10.43 9.58
N ALA A 22 6.68 -11.67 9.11
CA ALA A 22 6.15 -12.12 7.82
C ALA A 22 4.61 -12.11 7.81
N ALA A 23 3.98 -12.57 8.89
CA ALA A 23 2.52 -12.53 9.04
C ALA A 23 1.98 -11.09 9.00
N LEU A 24 2.64 -10.16 9.70
CA LEU A 24 2.28 -8.73 9.67
C LEU A 24 2.44 -8.11 8.28
N PHE A 25 3.51 -8.46 7.56
CA PHE A 25 3.73 -7.96 6.20
C PHE A 25 2.58 -8.37 5.27
N VAL A 26 2.19 -9.65 5.30
CA VAL A 26 1.07 -10.16 4.49
C VAL A 26 -0.26 -9.55 4.94
N ALA A 27 -0.54 -9.51 6.25
CA ALA A 27 -1.77 -8.94 6.79
C ALA A 27 -1.93 -7.47 6.42
N THR A 28 -0.85 -6.68 6.48
CA THR A 28 -0.86 -5.27 6.09
C THR A 28 -1.13 -5.11 4.59
N GLY A 29 -0.51 -5.95 3.75
CA GLY A 29 -0.78 -5.95 2.32
C GLY A 29 -2.23 -6.28 1.98
N GLN A 30 -2.77 -7.32 2.63
CA GLN A 30 -4.18 -7.72 2.47
C GLN A 30 -5.15 -6.64 2.95
N LEU A 31 -4.86 -6.00 4.08
CA LEU A 31 -5.64 -4.89 4.59
C LEU A 31 -5.64 -3.72 3.61
N ALA A 32 -4.46 -3.32 3.11
CA ALA A 32 -4.35 -2.24 2.15
C ALA A 32 -5.14 -2.54 0.86
N MET A 33 -5.04 -3.77 0.34
CA MET A 33 -5.81 -4.19 -0.84
C MET A 33 -7.32 -4.21 -0.58
N GLY A 34 -7.75 -4.74 0.56
CA GLY A 34 -9.16 -4.80 0.95
C GLY A 34 -9.77 -3.41 1.12
N VAL A 35 -9.06 -2.49 1.77
CA VAL A 35 -9.48 -1.10 1.91
C VAL A 35 -9.55 -0.41 0.55
N GLY A 36 -8.56 -0.63 -0.32
CA GLY A 36 -8.58 -0.10 -1.69
C GLY A 36 -9.76 -0.60 -2.51
N ALA A 37 -10.09 -1.89 -2.43
CA ALA A 37 -11.23 -2.48 -3.10
C ALA A 37 -12.56 -1.95 -2.55
N LEU A 38 -12.69 -1.77 -1.23
CA LEU A 38 -13.87 -1.20 -0.60
C LEU A 38 -14.10 0.24 -1.07
N ILE A 39 -13.07 1.09 -1.00
CA ILE A 39 -13.16 2.48 -1.46
C ILE A 39 -13.48 2.53 -2.95
N GLY A 40 -12.80 1.72 -3.75
CA GLY A 40 -13.07 1.59 -5.18
C GLY A 40 -14.52 1.22 -5.46
N GLY A 41 -15.04 0.18 -4.81
CA GLY A 41 -16.42 -0.28 -4.96
C GLY A 41 -17.44 0.80 -4.62
N VAL A 42 -17.30 1.45 -3.46
CA VAL A 42 -18.18 2.55 -3.04
C VAL A 42 -18.17 3.70 -4.05
N VAL A 43 -17.00 4.04 -4.59
CA VAL A 43 -16.87 5.11 -5.61
C VAL A 43 -17.53 4.69 -6.92
N VAL A 44 -17.36 3.43 -7.37
CA VAL A 44 -18.03 2.91 -8.56
C VAL A 44 -19.55 2.96 -8.40
N ASP A 45 -20.05 2.55 -7.24
CA ASP A 45 -21.49 2.47 -6.96
C ASP A 45 -22.19 3.83 -7.05
N HIS A 46 -21.51 4.92 -6.66
CA HIS A 46 -22.11 6.26 -6.60
C HIS A 46 -21.75 7.15 -7.81
N PHE A 47 -20.59 6.93 -8.43
CA PHE A 47 -20.03 7.85 -9.44
C PHE A 47 -19.59 7.15 -10.73
N GLY A 48 -19.73 5.83 -10.82
CA GLY A 48 -19.33 5.04 -11.97
C GLY A 48 -17.83 4.71 -12.03
N VAL A 49 -17.47 3.83 -12.95
CA VAL A 49 -16.12 3.24 -13.04
C VAL A 49 -15.03 4.28 -13.35
N GLN A 50 -15.34 5.33 -14.12
CA GLN A 50 -14.33 6.35 -14.45
C GLN A 50 -13.80 7.08 -13.21
N MET A 51 -14.68 7.35 -12.24
CA MET A 51 -14.30 8.07 -11.02
C MET A 51 -13.47 7.21 -10.07
N ALA A 52 -13.68 5.89 -10.04
CA ALA A 52 -12.83 4.99 -9.26
C ALA A 52 -11.39 4.95 -9.76
N ILE A 53 -11.19 5.00 -11.10
CA ILE A 53 -9.85 5.13 -11.70
C ILE A 53 -9.23 6.47 -11.30
N GLY A 54 -9.99 7.56 -11.37
CA GLY A 54 -9.53 8.90 -10.96
C GLY A 54 -9.06 8.95 -9.49
N VAL A 55 -9.82 8.33 -8.58
CA VAL A 55 -9.44 8.23 -7.16
C VAL A 55 -8.16 7.41 -6.98
N GLY A 56 -8.00 6.30 -7.71
CA GLY A 56 -6.77 5.51 -7.68
C GLY A 56 -5.55 6.30 -8.15
N VAL A 57 -5.70 7.09 -9.22
CA VAL A 57 -4.64 7.97 -9.74
C VAL A 57 -4.30 9.05 -8.71
N ALA A 58 -5.30 9.74 -8.16
CA ALA A 58 -5.10 10.77 -7.15
C ALA A 58 -4.40 10.23 -5.90
N GLY A 59 -4.80 9.06 -5.41
CA GLY A 59 -4.17 8.39 -4.27
C GLY A 59 -2.71 8.03 -4.55
N THR A 60 -2.41 7.49 -5.73
CA THR A 60 -1.04 7.12 -6.14
C THR A 60 -0.15 8.36 -6.26
N LEU A 61 -0.65 9.44 -6.87
CA LEU A 61 0.09 10.70 -6.99
C LEU A 61 0.33 11.34 -5.62
N GLY A 62 -0.70 11.37 -4.76
CA GLY A 62 -0.58 11.90 -3.40
C GLY A 62 0.47 11.16 -2.57
N ALA A 63 0.44 9.81 -2.61
CA ALA A 63 1.45 8.99 -1.96
C ALA A 63 2.86 9.25 -2.51
N THR A 64 3.00 9.35 -3.83
CA THR A 64 4.28 9.63 -4.48
C THR A 64 4.83 11.00 -4.07
N LEU A 65 4.00 12.04 -4.13
CA LEU A 65 4.37 13.40 -3.73
C LEU A 65 4.77 13.46 -2.25
N TRP A 66 4.03 12.76 -1.39
CA TRP A 66 4.35 12.71 0.03
C TRP A 66 5.72 12.06 0.29
N ILE A 67 6.02 10.94 -0.39
CA ILE A 67 7.32 10.27 -0.29
C ILE A 67 8.45 11.20 -0.77
N VAL A 68 8.28 11.84 -1.93
CA VAL A 68 9.30 12.75 -2.50
C VAL A 68 9.51 13.98 -1.62
N ALA A 69 8.44 14.56 -1.08
CA ALA A 69 8.52 15.72 -0.20
C ALA A 69 9.15 15.39 1.17
N ARG A 70 8.93 14.16 1.68
CA ARG A 70 9.45 13.74 2.99
C ARG A 70 10.89 13.25 2.93
N PHE A 71 11.30 12.67 1.80
CA PHE A 71 12.64 12.17 1.54
C PHE A 71 13.25 12.85 0.31
N PRO A 72 13.43 14.18 0.33
CA PRO A 72 14.21 14.85 -0.70
C PRO A 72 15.64 14.31 -0.64
N ARG A 73 16.16 13.87 -1.78
CA ARG A 73 17.51 13.34 -1.90
C ARG A 73 18.56 14.39 -1.56
#